data_AF-A0A6I6HL80-F1
#
_entry.id   AF-A0A6I6HL80-F1
#
_cell.length_a   1.000
_cell.length_b   1.000
_cell.length_c   1.000
_cell.angle_alpha   90.00
_cell.angle_beta   90.00
_cell.angle_gamma   90.00
#
_symmetry.space_group_name_H-M   'P 1'
#
loop_
_entity.id
_entity.type
_entity.pdbx_description
1 polymer ?
#
loop_
_entity_poly.entity_id
_entity_poly.type
_entity_poly.pdbx_seq_one_letter_code
_entity_poly.pdbx_strand_id
1 'polypeptide(L)'
;MNSLNLALFNALAAGFSPSPTLLWFASAIALGSSWVCAAILAWVAWRRPARRTCVLAVLAAGGAASLISHEIAASIGMPRPFMVGLSPAHVPHGARAGLPSTHASVMFTMAFMLLLRRGLRDVGLLVLAVAAVTAWSRIYAGIHFPFDIAAGALLGACIAGALLALQAAGRKFARTSAAAPAWPLRALAAGRAGPSLVLVFGFAAAWIGLNTPESIGPAVLEESGPVEKSTVLLYLAAAACLAAVRVASLSRLDKTAICIVLLAFAAREADGHLAHHGSLVFAPIAVAGAWLARRAWSARDALRAWWQRRPEATTLLTFAAVIGTAIVLDQVPAVLADQDALGGRPAGLYRYLVLSFEEVLELALPVLALLGIVQVRWGWNRGANGAGRSTRAALSARAGS
;
A
#
# COMPACT_ATOMS: atom_id res chain seq x y z
N MET A 1 8.36 33.72 -8.41
CA MET A 1 7.58 33.24 -7.24
C MET A 1 6.35 34.12 -7.05
N ASN A 2 5.21 33.55 -6.68
CA ASN A 2 3.93 34.26 -6.50
C ASN A 2 4.00 35.25 -5.31
N SER A 3 3.58 36.50 -5.50
CA SER A 3 3.64 37.57 -4.50
C SER A 3 2.81 37.28 -3.24
N LEU A 4 1.64 36.65 -3.38
CA LEU A 4 0.81 36.25 -2.26
C LEU A 4 1.49 35.17 -1.42
N ASN A 5 2.10 34.17 -2.06
CA ASN A 5 2.80 33.09 -1.36
C ASN A 5 4.00 33.62 -0.55
N LEU A 6 4.70 34.61 -1.10
CA LEU A 6 5.79 35.33 -0.42
C LEU A 6 5.28 36.18 0.76
N ALA A 7 4.20 36.94 0.56
CA ALA A 7 3.62 37.75 1.62
C ALA A 7 3.15 36.89 2.79
N LEU A 8 2.48 35.77 2.51
CA LEU A 8 2.05 34.81 3.53
C LEU A 8 3.24 34.14 4.22
N PHE A 9 4.29 33.79 3.48
CA PHE A 9 5.51 33.25 4.07
C PHE A 9 6.16 34.25 5.03
N ASN A 10 6.34 35.51 4.61
CA ASN A 10 6.95 36.54 5.45
C ASN A 10 6.13 36.83 6.71
N ALA A 11 4.80 36.68 6.66
CA ALA A 11 3.94 36.85 7.83
C ALA A 11 4.00 35.69 8.84
N LEU A 12 4.35 34.48 8.38
CA LEU A 12 4.26 33.25 9.19
C LEU A 12 5.61 32.63 9.53
N ALA A 13 6.65 32.87 8.73
CA ALA A 13 7.97 32.32 8.89
C ALA A 13 8.73 33.02 10.02
N ALA A 14 9.63 32.30 10.68
CA ALA A 14 10.49 32.91 11.70
C ALA A 14 11.57 33.84 11.09
N GLY A 15 11.87 33.68 9.81
CA GLY A 15 12.91 34.43 9.11
C GLY A 15 14.28 34.26 9.75
N PHE A 16 15.07 35.34 9.75
CA PHE A 16 16.44 35.34 10.29
C PHE A 16 16.53 35.64 11.79
N SER A 17 15.43 36.03 12.44
CA SER A 17 15.41 36.42 13.86
C SER A 17 14.27 35.73 14.61
N PRO A 18 14.31 34.39 14.72
CA PRO A 18 13.27 33.62 15.39
C PRO A 18 13.22 33.90 16.90
N SER A 19 12.01 33.94 17.46
CA SER A 19 11.85 33.81 18.92
C SER A 19 12.32 32.40 19.37
N PRO A 20 13.26 32.27 20.34
CA PRO A 20 13.81 30.98 20.74
C PRO A 20 12.77 29.98 21.25
N THR A 21 11.79 30.46 22.04
CA THR A 21 10.74 29.62 22.63
C THR A 21 9.79 29.10 21.56
N LEU A 22 9.36 29.99 20.66
CA LEU A 22 8.46 29.65 19.56
C LEU A 22 9.14 28.73 18.55
N LEU A 23 10.45 28.93 18.31
CA LEU A 23 11.23 28.05 17.45
C LEU A 23 11.39 26.67 18.05
N TRP A 24 11.73 26.56 19.33
CA TRP A 24 11.80 25.26 20.00
C TRP A 24 10.48 24.48 19.86
N PHE A 25 9.35 25.15 20.11
CA PHE A 25 8.03 24.55 19.98
C PHE A 25 7.72 24.14 18.53
N ALA A 26 7.94 25.02 17.56
CA ALA A 26 7.73 24.74 16.15
C ALA A 26 8.63 23.59 15.66
N SER A 27 9.90 23.55 16.07
CA SER A 27 10.85 22.49 15.70
C SER A 27 10.42 21.14 16.28
N ALA A 28 10.02 21.10 17.55
CA ALA A 28 9.52 19.88 18.19
C ALA A 28 8.29 19.33 17.44
N ILE A 29 7.35 20.19 17.06
CA ILE A 29 6.16 19.79 16.31
C ILE A 29 6.51 19.36 14.90
N ALA A 30 7.33 20.15 14.20
CA ALA A 30 7.76 19.84 12.85
C ALA A 30 8.37 18.43 12.80
N LEU A 31 9.25 18.08 13.74
CA LEU A 31 9.94 16.78 13.75
C LEU A 31 9.09 15.63 14.32
N GLY A 32 8.23 15.90 15.31
CA GLY A 32 7.55 14.87 16.10
C GLY A 32 6.10 14.57 15.73
N SER A 33 5.39 15.45 15.04
CA SER A 33 3.93 15.36 14.91
C SER A 33 3.43 14.15 14.11
N SER A 34 4.22 13.62 13.17
CA SER A 34 3.90 12.36 12.46
C SER A 34 3.78 11.19 13.43
N TRP A 35 4.65 11.12 14.43
CA TRP A 35 4.60 10.11 15.49
C TRP A 35 3.38 10.29 16.40
N VAL A 36 3.00 11.54 16.68
CA VAL A 36 1.77 11.84 17.42
C VAL A 36 0.53 11.34 16.66
N CYS A 37 0.45 11.58 15.35
CA CYS A 37 -0.61 11.04 14.51
C CYS A 37 -0.64 9.50 14.52
N ALA A 38 0.53 8.86 14.39
CA ALA A 38 0.65 7.40 14.47
C ALA A 38 0.19 6.86 15.83
N ALA A 39 0.58 7.52 16.93
CA ALA A 39 0.18 7.16 18.29
C ALA A 39 -1.33 7.29 18.51
N ILE A 40 -1.95 8.38 18.01
CA ILE A 40 -3.41 8.56 18.05
C ILE A 40 -4.11 7.41 17.32
N LEU A 41 -3.65 7.07 16.11
CA LEU A 41 -4.22 5.97 15.32
C LEU A 41 -4.02 4.60 15.99
N ALA A 42 -2.85 4.35 16.57
CA ALA A 42 -2.56 3.13 17.33
C ALA A 42 -3.46 3.01 18.56
N TRP A 43 -3.65 4.11 19.31
CA TRP A 43 -4.55 4.16 20.45
C TRP A 43 -6.00 3.88 20.04
N VAL A 44 -6.47 4.41 18.91
CA VAL A 44 -7.80 4.09 18.36
C VAL A 44 -7.89 2.61 17.98
N ALA A 45 -6.88 2.04 17.33
CA ALA A 45 -6.85 0.63 16.96
C ALA A 45 -6.85 -0.31 18.18
N TRP A 46 -6.20 0.12 19.27
CA TRP A 46 -6.18 -0.57 20.55
C TRP A 46 -7.55 -0.51 21.24
N ARG A 47 -8.07 0.70 21.47
CA ARG A 47 -9.31 0.94 22.24
C ARG A 47 -10.58 0.54 21.49
N ARG A 48 -10.58 0.61 20.15
CA ARG A 48 -11.76 0.37 19.31
C ARG A 48 -11.46 -0.75 18.29
N PRO A 49 -11.42 -2.04 18.67
CA PRO A 49 -11.08 -3.14 17.77
C PRO A 49 -11.94 -3.19 16.49
N ALA A 50 -13.21 -2.79 16.58
CA ALA A 50 -14.13 -2.68 15.45
C ALA A 50 -13.70 -1.63 14.38
N ARG A 51 -12.73 -0.76 14.70
CA ARG A 51 -12.20 0.29 13.82
C ARG A 51 -10.82 -0.03 13.25
N ARG A 52 -10.17 -1.14 13.64
CA ARG A 52 -8.81 -1.51 13.18
C ARG A 52 -8.66 -1.48 11.67
N THR A 53 -9.57 -2.13 10.94
CA THR A 53 -9.58 -2.12 9.48
C THR A 53 -9.66 -0.69 8.90
N CYS A 54 -10.42 0.21 9.54
CA CYS A 54 -10.50 1.61 9.11
C CYS A 54 -9.19 2.36 9.39
N VAL A 55 -8.56 2.11 10.53
CA VAL A 55 -7.24 2.68 10.87
C VAL A 55 -6.19 2.23 9.85
N LEU A 56 -6.16 0.94 9.51
CA LEU A 56 -5.27 0.42 8.47
C LEU A 56 -5.52 1.08 7.10
N ALA A 57 -6.79 1.34 6.74
CA ALA A 57 -7.12 2.07 5.52
C ALA A 57 -6.59 3.51 5.53
N VAL A 58 -6.66 4.18 6.67
CA VAL A 58 -6.15 5.55 6.87
C VAL A 58 -4.63 5.57 6.77
N LEU A 59 -3.95 4.59 7.35
CA LEU A 59 -2.49 4.41 7.22
C LEU A 59 -2.09 4.13 5.78
N ALA A 60 -2.80 3.24 5.08
CA ALA A 60 -2.57 2.92 3.68
C ALA A 60 -2.69 4.17 2.78
N ALA A 61 -3.74 4.96 2.99
CA ALA A 61 -3.94 6.20 2.27
C ALA A 61 -2.89 7.27 2.62
N GLY A 62 -2.44 7.33 3.87
CA GLY A 62 -1.32 8.17 4.29
C GLY A 62 -0.03 7.79 3.57
N GLY A 63 0.30 6.49 3.49
CA GLY A 63 1.43 6.00 2.70
C GLY A 63 1.33 6.40 1.22
N ALA A 64 0.14 6.25 0.63
CA ALA A 64 -0.08 6.61 -0.77
C ALA A 64 0.06 8.12 -0.99
N ALA A 65 -0.46 8.93 -0.06
CA ALA A 65 -0.29 10.38 -0.08
C ALA A 65 1.19 10.78 0.02
N SER A 66 2.00 10.05 0.80
CA SER A 66 3.44 10.27 0.88
C SER A 66 4.09 10.08 -0.48
N LEU A 67 3.92 8.90 -1.10
CA LEU A 67 4.50 8.57 -2.40
C LEU A 67 4.08 9.54 -3.49
N ILE A 68 2.76 9.79 -3.61
CA ILE A 68 2.22 10.72 -4.61
C ILE A 68 2.78 12.13 -4.38
N SER A 69 2.88 12.58 -3.12
CA SER A 69 3.45 13.89 -2.80
C SER A 69 4.93 13.99 -3.20
N HIS A 70 5.71 12.93 -3.01
CA HIS A 70 7.11 12.88 -3.42
C HIS A 70 7.28 12.95 -4.94
N GLU A 71 6.47 12.22 -5.70
CA GLU A 71 6.50 12.23 -7.17
C GLU A 71 6.05 13.59 -7.75
N ILE A 72 4.99 14.18 -7.18
CA ILE A 72 4.57 15.53 -7.58
C ILE A 72 5.67 16.54 -7.26
N ALA A 73 6.30 16.45 -6.09
CA ALA A 73 7.39 17.35 -5.74
C ALA A 73 8.58 17.20 -6.68
N ALA A 74 9.01 15.98 -6.98
CA ALA A 74 10.11 15.71 -7.90
C ALA A 74 9.82 16.25 -9.31
N SER A 75 8.60 16.08 -9.82
CA SER A 75 8.22 16.55 -11.16
C SER A 75 8.06 18.06 -11.27
N ILE A 76 7.59 18.74 -10.22
CA ILE A 76 7.44 20.21 -10.22
C ILE A 76 8.79 20.90 -9.95
N GLY A 77 9.64 20.33 -9.09
CA GLY A 77 10.96 20.89 -8.79
C GLY A 77 10.94 22.23 -8.05
N MET A 78 9.84 22.59 -7.38
CA MET A 78 9.72 23.89 -6.72
C MET A 78 10.69 24.01 -5.54
N PRO A 79 11.58 25.04 -5.51
CA PRO A 79 12.56 25.19 -4.43
C PRO A 79 11.87 25.61 -3.11
N ARG A 80 12.51 25.26 -2.00
CA ARG A 80 12.06 25.64 -0.64
C ARG A 80 12.57 27.01 -0.25
N PRO A 81 11.96 27.69 0.75
CA PRO A 81 12.38 29.04 1.15
C PRO A 81 13.88 29.16 1.49
N PHE A 82 14.44 28.17 2.19
CA PHE A 82 15.87 28.18 2.54
C PHE A 82 16.81 27.97 1.34
N MET A 83 16.35 27.30 0.28
CA MET A 83 17.16 27.07 -0.91
C MET A 83 17.38 28.35 -1.73
N VAL A 84 16.47 29.31 -1.57
CA VAL A 84 16.52 30.61 -2.25
C VAL A 84 16.91 31.76 -1.30
N GLY A 85 17.42 31.43 -0.12
CA GLY A 85 17.94 32.42 0.83
C GLY A 85 16.88 33.29 1.53
N LEU A 86 15.60 32.87 1.56
CA LEU A 86 14.54 33.64 2.23
C LEU A 86 14.47 33.43 3.75
N SER A 87 14.98 32.31 4.24
CA SER A 87 15.05 31.97 5.67
C SER A 87 16.08 30.86 5.86
N PRO A 88 16.78 30.80 7.00
CA PRO A 88 17.49 29.59 7.39
C PRO A 88 16.51 28.40 7.51
N ALA A 89 17.00 27.19 7.25
CA ALA A 89 16.30 25.97 7.62
C ALA A 89 16.52 25.72 9.13
N HIS A 90 15.54 26.08 9.95
CA HIS A 90 15.66 25.97 11.41
C HIS A 90 15.48 24.54 11.95
N VAL A 91 15.18 23.58 11.07
CA VAL A 91 15.16 22.14 11.35
C VAL A 91 15.93 21.39 10.28
N PRO A 92 16.55 20.23 10.59
CA PRO A 92 17.25 19.41 9.61
C PRO A 92 16.35 19.06 8.43
N HIS A 93 16.79 19.45 7.22
CA HIS A 93 16.06 19.15 5.99
C HIS A 93 17.00 19.13 4.79
N GLY A 94 16.90 18.09 3.95
CA GLY A 94 17.63 18.03 2.68
C GLY A 94 17.11 19.02 1.63
N ALA A 95 17.99 19.45 0.72
CA ALA A 95 17.68 20.32 -0.41
C ALA A 95 16.91 19.54 -1.49
N ARG A 96 15.60 19.44 -1.32
CA ARG A 96 14.68 18.77 -2.26
C ARG A 96 13.42 19.61 -2.47
N ALA A 97 12.69 19.31 -3.53
CA ALA A 97 11.47 20.04 -3.89
C ALA A 97 10.45 20.13 -2.74
N GLY A 98 9.74 21.25 -2.70
CA GLY A 98 8.83 21.64 -1.61
C GLY A 98 7.34 21.38 -1.87
N LEU A 99 6.88 21.44 -3.12
CA LEU A 99 5.45 21.46 -3.48
C LEU A 99 4.98 20.12 -4.04
N PRO A 100 4.01 19.40 -3.43
CA PRO A 100 3.39 19.66 -2.12
C PRO A 100 4.23 19.17 -0.94
N SER A 101 3.91 19.66 0.25
CA SER A 101 4.53 19.20 1.49
C SER A 101 4.08 17.79 1.86
N THR A 102 4.99 16.81 1.89
CA THR A 102 4.70 15.42 2.27
C THR A 102 3.99 15.31 3.62
N HIS A 103 4.44 16.05 4.65
CA HIS A 103 3.83 15.99 5.98
C HIS A 103 2.38 16.51 5.95
N ALA A 104 2.13 17.62 5.24
CA ALA A 104 0.78 18.12 5.05
C ALA A 104 -0.07 17.10 4.28
N SER A 105 0.42 16.59 3.15
CA SER A 105 -0.26 15.57 2.33
C SER A 105 -0.73 14.38 3.15
N VAL A 106 0.17 13.78 3.94
CA VAL A 106 -0.11 12.60 4.77
C VAL A 106 -1.12 12.94 5.87
N MET A 107 -0.86 13.98 6.67
CA MET A 107 -1.66 14.27 7.86
C MET A 107 -3.06 14.77 7.51
N PHE A 108 -3.20 15.60 6.46
CA PHE A 108 -4.51 16.02 5.98
C PHE A 108 -5.30 14.87 5.34
N THR A 109 -4.65 13.95 4.61
CA THR A 109 -5.30 12.71 4.14
C THR A 109 -5.90 11.94 5.32
N MET A 110 -5.11 11.72 6.36
CA MET A 110 -5.56 11.00 7.55
C MET A 110 -6.72 11.71 8.24
N ALA A 111 -6.60 13.02 8.47
CA ALA A 111 -7.63 13.84 9.08
C ALA A 111 -8.96 13.77 8.31
N PHE A 112 -8.93 14.04 7.00
CA PHE A 112 -10.14 14.05 6.17
C PHE A 112 -10.80 12.67 6.09
N MET A 113 -10.02 11.59 5.95
CA MET A 113 -10.59 10.24 5.96
C MET A 113 -11.30 9.89 7.27
N LEU A 114 -10.76 10.32 8.41
CA LEU A 114 -11.39 10.13 9.72
C LEU A 114 -12.66 10.99 9.86
N LEU A 115 -12.64 12.24 9.40
CA LEU A 115 -13.79 13.15 9.43
C LEU A 115 -14.98 12.65 8.57
N LEU A 116 -14.69 11.95 7.47
CA LEU A 116 -15.69 11.27 6.64
C LEU A 116 -16.36 10.07 7.34
N ARG A 117 -15.91 9.68 8.54
CA ARG A 117 -16.48 8.58 9.32
C ARG A 117 -17.15 9.11 10.58
N ARG A 118 -18.48 9.08 10.62
CA ARG A 118 -19.29 9.57 11.76
C ARG A 118 -18.76 9.17 13.14
N GLY A 119 -18.35 7.90 13.32
CA GLY A 119 -17.84 7.39 14.60
C GLY A 119 -16.34 7.61 14.89
N LEU A 120 -15.66 8.42 14.07
CA LEU A 120 -14.25 8.82 14.23
C LEU A 120 -14.04 10.32 13.98
N ARG A 121 -15.11 11.13 13.95
CA ARG A 121 -15.02 12.58 13.71
C ARG A 121 -14.26 13.30 14.82
N ASP A 122 -14.43 12.85 16.06
CA ASP A 122 -13.67 13.27 17.24
C ASP A 122 -12.16 13.14 16.99
N VAL A 123 -11.74 11.95 16.57
CA VAL A 123 -10.35 11.65 16.24
C VAL A 123 -9.91 12.45 15.00
N GLY A 124 -10.77 12.58 14.00
CA GLY A 124 -10.49 13.32 12.78
C GLY A 124 -10.24 14.81 13.04
N LEU A 125 -11.00 15.44 13.94
CA LEU A 125 -10.77 16.82 14.37
C LEU A 125 -9.46 16.96 15.14
N LEU A 126 -9.13 16.00 16.01
CA LEU A 126 -7.85 15.99 16.71
C LEU A 126 -6.67 15.89 15.73
N VAL A 127 -6.72 14.94 14.80
CA VAL A 127 -5.67 14.77 13.78
C VAL A 127 -5.60 16.00 12.86
N LEU A 128 -6.73 16.61 12.52
CA LEU A 128 -6.78 17.86 11.76
C LEU A 128 -6.09 19.02 12.50
N ALA A 129 -6.31 19.14 13.81
CA ALA A 129 -5.65 20.14 14.63
C ALA A 129 -4.13 19.92 14.65
N VAL A 130 -3.67 18.68 14.84
CA VAL A 130 -2.24 18.34 14.79
C VAL A 130 -1.66 18.64 13.39
N ALA A 131 -2.39 18.34 12.31
CA ALA A 131 -2.00 18.66 10.95
C ALA A 131 -1.88 20.17 10.71
N ALA A 132 -2.84 20.96 11.17
CA ALA A 132 -2.82 22.42 11.04
C ALA A 132 -1.67 23.07 11.81
N VAL A 133 -1.40 22.61 13.04
CA VAL A 133 -0.28 23.12 13.84
C VAL A 133 1.05 22.70 13.18
N THR A 134 1.14 21.49 12.64
CA THR A 134 2.34 21.04 11.89
C THR A 134 2.56 21.84 10.63
N ALA A 135 1.50 22.11 9.87
CA ALA A 135 1.52 22.97 8.70
C ALA A 135 2.14 24.33 9.02
N TRP A 136 1.67 24.98 10.08
CA TRP A 136 2.25 26.24 10.55
C TRP A 136 3.72 26.06 10.98
N SER A 137 4.04 25.06 11.80
CA SER A 137 5.41 24.84 12.27
C SER A 137 6.42 24.62 11.14
N ARG A 138 6.01 23.98 10.05
CA ARG A 138 6.84 23.76 8.85
C ARG A 138 7.11 25.06 8.09
N ILE A 139 6.15 25.99 8.07
CA ILE A 139 6.34 27.33 7.50
C ILE A 139 7.23 28.16 8.43
N TYR A 140 6.95 28.15 9.74
CA TYR A 140 7.72 28.86 10.76
C TYR A 140 9.20 28.46 10.73
N ALA A 141 9.50 27.17 10.60
CA ALA A 141 10.86 26.65 10.52
C ALA A 141 11.59 26.95 9.19
N GLY A 142 10.96 27.63 8.23
CA GLY A 142 11.59 28.07 6.98
C GLY A 142 11.73 26.99 5.90
N ILE A 143 11.09 25.83 6.07
CA ILE A 143 11.27 24.67 5.17
C ILE A 143 10.16 24.48 4.15
N HIS A 144 9.07 25.23 4.25
CA HIS A 144 7.95 25.18 3.31
C HIS A 144 7.30 26.55 3.11
N PHE A 145 6.81 26.79 1.90
CA PHE A 145 5.89 27.89 1.63
C PHE A 145 4.45 27.53 2.04
N PRO A 146 3.58 28.53 2.31
CA PRO A 146 2.15 28.30 2.54
C PRO A 146 1.45 27.53 1.41
N PHE A 147 1.82 27.76 0.15
CA PHE A 147 1.24 27.01 -0.97
C PHE A 147 1.68 25.53 -1.00
N ASP A 148 2.86 25.19 -0.47
CA ASP A 148 3.29 23.80 -0.31
C ASP A 148 2.33 23.03 0.61
N ILE A 149 1.92 23.70 1.69
CA ILE A 149 0.97 23.18 2.66
C ILE A 149 -0.44 23.09 2.06
N ALA A 150 -0.89 24.14 1.38
CA ALA A 150 -2.23 24.17 0.77
C ALA A 150 -2.38 23.09 -0.30
N ALA A 151 -1.36 22.88 -1.13
CA ALA A 151 -1.34 21.80 -2.12
C ALA A 151 -1.32 20.42 -1.45
N GLY A 152 -0.62 20.24 -0.33
CA GLY A 152 -0.66 19.01 0.45
C GLY A 152 -2.05 18.73 1.04
N ALA A 153 -2.70 19.76 1.60
CA ALA A 153 -4.09 19.64 2.07
C ALA A 153 -5.05 19.29 0.92
N LEU A 154 -4.91 19.95 -0.23
CA LEU A 154 -5.71 19.64 -1.43
C LEU A 154 -5.51 18.20 -1.90
N LEU A 155 -4.25 17.74 -1.99
CA LEU A 155 -3.93 16.36 -2.33
C LEU A 155 -4.61 15.39 -1.36
N GLY A 156 -4.55 15.66 -0.05
CA GLY A 156 -5.20 14.81 0.94
C GLY A 156 -6.73 14.79 0.83
N ALA A 157 -7.35 15.92 0.48
CA ALA A 157 -8.79 15.98 0.20
C ALA A 157 -9.15 15.16 -1.05
N CYS A 158 -8.36 15.25 -2.12
CA CYS A 158 -8.54 14.47 -3.35
C CYS A 158 -8.44 12.96 -3.07
N ILE A 159 -7.44 12.50 -2.33
CA ILE A 159 -7.27 11.08 -1.98
C ILE A 159 -8.45 10.59 -1.13
N ALA A 160 -8.84 11.34 -0.09
CA ALA A 160 -9.97 11.00 0.75
C ALA A 160 -11.30 10.94 -0.03
N GLY A 161 -11.51 11.89 -0.95
CA GLY A 161 -12.66 11.93 -1.85
C GLY A 161 -12.70 10.77 -2.84
N ALA A 162 -11.58 10.44 -3.47
CA ALA A 162 -11.46 9.30 -4.38
C ALA A 162 -11.80 7.97 -3.69
N LEU A 163 -11.26 7.75 -2.49
CA LEU A 163 -11.56 6.55 -1.69
C LEU A 163 -13.04 6.49 -1.28
N LEU A 164 -13.66 7.63 -0.98
CA LEU A 164 -15.09 7.69 -0.69
C LEU A 164 -15.94 7.35 -1.92
N ALA A 165 -15.57 7.87 -3.09
CA ALA A 165 -16.23 7.59 -4.36
C ALA A 165 -16.13 6.09 -4.71
N LEU A 166 -14.95 5.49 -4.57
CA LEU A 166 -14.73 4.05 -4.75
C LEU A 166 -15.59 3.22 -3.80
N GLN A 167 -15.73 3.64 -2.53
CA GLN A 167 -16.62 3.00 -1.56
C GLN A 167 -18.09 3.08 -1.95
N ALA A 168 -18.53 4.21 -2.50
CA ALA A 168 -19.90 4.37 -2.96
C ALA A 168 -20.17 3.49 -4.19
N ALA A 169 -19.25 3.50 -5.16
CA ALA A 169 -19.31 2.66 -6.36
C ALA A 169 -19.33 1.16 -6.01
N GLY A 170 -18.43 0.70 -5.15
CA GLY A 170 -18.38 -0.70 -4.71
C GLY A 170 -19.64 -1.14 -3.96
N ARG A 171 -20.27 -0.25 -3.17
CA ARG A 171 -21.56 -0.52 -2.52
C ARG A 171 -22.71 -0.62 -3.52
N LYS A 172 -22.74 0.26 -4.52
CA LYS A 172 -23.73 0.22 -5.61
C LYS A 172 -23.60 -1.10 -6.38
N PHE A 173 -22.38 -1.44 -6.80
CA PHE A 173 -22.07 -2.68 -7.50
C PHE A 173 -22.46 -3.93 -6.69
N ALA A 174 -22.06 -3.99 -5.41
CA ALA A 174 -22.40 -5.12 -4.54
C ALA A 174 -23.91 -5.28 -4.26
N ARG A 175 -24.69 -4.20 -4.30
CA ARG A 175 -26.16 -4.26 -4.16
C ARG A 175 -26.85 -4.74 -5.43
N THR A 176 -26.30 -4.41 -6.60
CA THR A 176 -26.82 -4.87 -7.90
C THR A 176 -26.43 -6.31 -8.22
N SER A 177 -25.32 -6.82 -7.66
CA SER A 177 -24.84 -8.18 -7.90
C SER A 177 -25.48 -9.22 -6.96
N ALA A 178 -26.78 -9.49 -7.16
CA ALA A 178 -27.41 -10.76 -6.76
C ALA A 178 -27.31 -11.83 -7.87
N ALA A 179 -26.88 -11.43 -9.07
CA ALA A 179 -26.71 -12.30 -10.24
C ALA A 179 -25.39 -13.09 -10.21
N ALA A 180 -25.34 -14.18 -10.98
CA ALA A 180 -24.11 -14.94 -11.21
C ALA A 180 -22.98 -14.00 -11.69
N PRO A 181 -21.74 -14.16 -11.20
CA PRO A 181 -20.65 -13.29 -11.59
C PRO A 181 -20.49 -13.28 -13.12
N ALA A 182 -20.18 -12.12 -13.69
CA ALA A 182 -19.86 -12.00 -15.10
C ALA A 182 -18.74 -12.98 -15.48
N TRP A 183 -18.68 -13.38 -16.74
CA TRP A 183 -17.71 -14.38 -17.22
C TRP A 183 -16.25 -14.09 -16.79
N PRO A 184 -15.74 -12.84 -16.72
CA PRO A 184 -14.35 -12.59 -16.32
C PRO A 184 -14.13 -12.95 -14.85
N LEU A 185 -15.08 -12.61 -13.96
CA LEU A 185 -15.01 -12.95 -12.54
C LEU A 185 -15.15 -14.46 -12.31
N ARG A 186 -15.92 -15.16 -13.14
CA ARG A 186 -16.01 -16.63 -13.12
C ARG A 186 -14.72 -17.29 -13.57
N ALA A 187 -14.05 -16.72 -14.58
CA ALA A 187 -12.75 -17.19 -15.05
C ALA A 187 -11.66 -16.98 -13.98
N LEU A 188 -11.65 -15.82 -13.32
CA LEU A 188 -10.75 -15.54 -12.18
C LEU A 188 -11.02 -16.47 -10.98
N ALA A 189 -12.29 -16.81 -10.73
CA ALA A 189 -12.67 -17.77 -9.70
C ALA A 189 -12.33 -19.24 -10.07
N ALA A 190 -11.82 -19.51 -11.28
CA ALA A 190 -11.38 -20.85 -11.68
C ALA A 190 -9.99 -21.16 -11.12
N GLY A 191 -9.75 -22.44 -10.78
CA GLY A 191 -8.52 -22.83 -10.08
C GLY A 191 -7.23 -22.79 -10.87
N ARG A 192 -7.27 -22.31 -12.12
CA ARG A 192 -6.08 -22.08 -12.95
C ARG A 192 -5.66 -20.61 -12.99
N ALA A 193 -6.48 -19.69 -12.48
CA ALA A 193 -6.22 -18.27 -12.61
C ALA A 193 -4.93 -17.83 -11.92
N GLY A 194 -4.58 -18.37 -10.75
CA GLY A 194 -3.34 -18.05 -10.04
C GLY A 194 -2.09 -18.38 -10.87
N PRO A 195 -1.87 -19.66 -11.24
CA PRO A 195 -0.73 -20.05 -12.08
C PRO A 195 -0.71 -19.35 -13.44
N SER A 196 -1.87 -19.20 -14.10
CA SER A 196 -1.94 -18.46 -15.37
C SER A 196 -1.53 -17.00 -15.23
N LEU A 197 -1.86 -16.36 -14.11
CA LEU A 197 -1.46 -14.98 -13.84
C LEU A 197 0.06 -14.90 -13.65
N VAL A 198 0.67 -15.81 -12.90
CA VAL A 198 2.14 -15.86 -12.77
C VAL A 198 2.83 -16.13 -14.11
N LEU A 199 2.27 -16.98 -14.97
CA LEU A 199 2.82 -17.19 -16.31
C LEU A 199 2.75 -15.91 -17.17
N VAL A 200 1.65 -15.14 -17.08
CA VAL A 200 1.53 -13.86 -17.79
C VAL A 200 2.54 -12.84 -17.27
N PHE A 201 2.66 -12.70 -15.95
CA PHE A 201 3.65 -11.81 -15.34
C PHE A 201 5.08 -12.26 -15.63
N GLY A 202 5.36 -13.57 -15.60
CA GLY A 202 6.67 -14.12 -15.95
C GLY A 202 7.02 -13.94 -17.44
N PHE A 203 6.04 -14.05 -18.34
CA PHE A 203 6.24 -13.73 -19.76
C PHE A 203 6.51 -12.24 -19.96
N ALA A 204 5.76 -11.36 -19.27
CA ALA A 204 6.00 -9.93 -19.29
C ALA A 204 7.40 -9.59 -18.74
N ALA A 205 7.81 -10.22 -17.63
CA ALA A 205 9.13 -10.07 -17.04
C ALA A 205 10.25 -10.50 -18.01
N ALA A 206 10.09 -11.67 -18.66
CA ALA A 206 11.04 -12.14 -19.65
C ALA A 206 11.11 -11.22 -20.87
N TRP A 207 9.95 -10.76 -21.36
CA TRP A 207 9.89 -9.82 -22.47
C TRP A 207 10.61 -8.51 -22.13
N ILE A 208 10.36 -7.97 -20.92
CA ILE A 208 11.02 -6.76 -20.42
C ILE A 208 12.53 -7.01 -20.22
N GLY A 209 12.94 -8.12 -19.62
CA GLY A 209 14.36 -8.43 -19.43
C GLY A 209 15.13 -8.57 -20.75
N LEU A 210 14.48 -9.11 -21.79
CA LEU A 210 15.14 -9.42 -23.07
C LEU A 210 15.10 -8.30 -24.11
N ASN A 211 14.06 -7.45 -24.12
CA ASN A 211 13.83 -6.48 -25.20
C ASN A 211 14.09 -5.03 -24.80
N THR A 212 14.44 -4.77 -23.55
CA THR A 212 14.37 -3.42 -22.98
C THR A 212 15.67 -2.73 -22.54
N PRO A 213 16.88 -3.34 -22.53
CA PRO A 213 18.11 -2.60 -22.25
C PRO A 213 18.35 -1.39 -23.16
N GLU A 214 17.77 -1.37 -24.38
CA GLU A 214 17.91 -0.27 -25.34
C GLU A 214 16.72 0.72 -25.37
N SER A 215 15.59 0.40 -24.72
CA SER A 215 14.35 1.21 -24.81
C SER A 215 13.78 1.69 -23.48
N ILE A 216 14.11 1.06 -22.35
CA ILE A 216 13.74 1.50 -20.99
C ILE A 216 15.02 1.48 -20.15
N GLY A 217 15.46 2.66 -19.70
CA GLY A 217 16.70 2.80 -18.93
C GLY A 217 16.67 2.05 -17.59
N PRO A 218 17.86 1.72 -17.03
CA PRO A 218 18.00 0.91 -15.81
C PRO A 218 17.21 1.48 -14.63
N ALA A 219 17.19 2.81 -14.52
CA ALA A 219 16.50 3.58 -13.50
C ALA A 219 14.98 3.28 -13.36
N VAL A 220 14.37 2.59 -14.33
CA VAL A 220 12.96 2.17 -14.23
C VAL A 220 12.77 0.96 -13.31
N LEU A 221 13.75 0.06 -13.28
CA LEU A 221 13.77 -1.21 -12.55
C LEU A 221 14.78 -1.23 -11.40
N GLU A 222 15.55 -0.16 -11.23
CA GLU A 222 16.44 0.03 -10.07
C GLU A 222 15.63 0.33 -8.81
N GLU A 223 16.26 0.09 -7.66
CA GLU A 223 15.73 0.40 -6.33
C GLU A 223 15.24 1.87 -6.25
N SER A 224 14.09 2.10 -5.63
CA SER A 224 13.33 3.35 -5.64
C SER A 224 12.85 3.81 -7.03
N GLY A 225 12.85 2.91 -8.01
CA GLY A 225 12.38 3.14 -9.36
C GLY A 225 10.86 3.28 -9.47
N PRO A 226 10.35 3.75 -10.63
CA PRO A 226 8.92 3.82 -10.94
C PRO A 226 8.15 2.51 -10.75
N VAL A 227 8.76 1.35 -11.01
CA VAL A 227 8.07 0.05 -10.89
C VAL A 227 7.85 -0.31 -9.42
N GLU A 228 8.90 -0.30 -8.59
CA GLU A 228 8.82 -0.50 -7.14
C GLU A 228 7.78 0.44 -6.50
N LYS A 229 7.86 1.75 -6.80
CA LYS A 229 6.89 2.75 -6.31
C LYS A 229 5.45 2.44 -6.73
N SER A 230 5.26 1.95 -7.95
CA SER A 230 3.94 1.54 -8.45
C SER A 230 3.44 0.28 -7.73
N THR A 231 4.33 -0.66 -7.44
CA THR A 231 4.05 -1.87 -6.64
C THR A 231 3.64 -1.49 -5.21
N VAL A 232 4.36 -0.59 -4.55
CA VAL A 232 3.98 -0.05 -3.23
C VAL A 232 2.59 0.60 -3.29
N LEU A 233 2.34 1.48 -4.27
CA LEU A 233 1.04 2.12 -4.44
C LEU A 233 -0.10 1.10 -4.65
N LEU A 234 0.17 0.02 -5.38
CA LEU A 234 -0.81 -1.04 -5.59
C LEU A 234 -1.13 -1.79 -4.30
N TYR A 235 -0.14 -2.12 -3.47
CA TYR A 235 -0.37 -2.71 -2.15
C TYR A 235 -1.20 -1.79 -1.24
N LEU A 236 -0.87 -0.50 -1.20
CA LEU A 236 -1.58 0.50 -0.41
C LEU A 236 -3.03 0.67 -0.89
N ALA A 237 -3.23 0.75 -2.21
CA ALA A 237 -4.55 0.82 -2.82
C ALA A 237 -5.38 -0.44 -2.53
N ALA A 238 -4.78 -1.63 -2.61
CA ALA A 238 -5.44 -2.89 -2.29
C ALA A 238 -5.87 -2.94 -0.81
N ALA A 239 -5.01 -2.53 0.11
CA ALA A 239 -5.33 -2.45 1.54
C ALA A 239 -6.47 -1.46 1.81
N ALA A 240 -6.40 -0.25 1.23
CA ALA A 240 -7.44 0.76 1.35
C ALA A 240 -8.79 0.28 0.77
N CYS A 241 -8.80 -0.33 -0.41
CA CYS A 241 -9.98 -0.90 -1.06
C CYS A 241 -10.60 -2.05 -0.25
N LEU A 242 -9.79 -2.98 0.25
CA LEU A 242 -10.28 -4.10 1.06
C LEU A 242 -10.96 -3.61 2.34
N ALA A 243 -10.36 -2.61 2.98
CA ALA A 243 -10.91 -2.00 4.18
C ALA A 243 -12.18 -1.18 3.91
N ALA A 244 -12.25 -0.58 2.74
CA ALA A 244 -13.34 0.24 2.25
C ALA A 244 -14.61 -0.56 1.87
N VAL A 245 -14.44 -1.77 1.35
CA VAL A 245 -15.54 -2.54 0.74
C VAL A 245 -16.08 -3.62 1.69
N ARG A 246 -17.42 -3.76 1.74
CA ARG A 246 -18.06 -4.90 2.41
C ARG A 246 -17.99 -6.14 1.52
N VAL A 247 -17.07 -7.03 1.87
CA VAL A 247 -17.00 -8.40 1.33
C VAL A 247 -17.77 -9.32 2.28
N ALA A 248 -18.88 -9.90 1.83
CA ALA A 248 -19.79 -10.70 2.66
C ALA A 248 -19.14 -11.99 3.22
N SER A 249 -18.18 -12.56 2.50
CA SER A 249 -17.45 -13.77 2.90
C SER A 249 -16.29 -13.53 3.86
N LEU A 250 -15.89 -12.26 4.08
CA LEU A 250 -14.77 -11.92 4.95
C LEU A 250 -15.25 -11.34 6.27
N SER A 251 -14.85 -11.98 7.37
CA SER A 251 -14.98 -11.44 8.71
C SER A 251 -14.11 -10.19 8.89
N ARG A 252 -14.35 -9.43 9.96
CA ARG A 252 -13.53 -8.24 10.27
C ARG A 252 -12.07 -8.61 10.58
N LEU A 253 -11.83 -9.79 11.16
CA LEU A 253 -10.48 -10.26 11.46
C LEU A 253 -9.72 -10.57 10.17
N ASP A 254 -10.39 -11.15 9.17
CA ASP A 254 -9.78 -11.52 7.89
C ASP A 254 -9.29 -10.29 7.16
N LYS A 255 -10.16 -9.28 7.08
CA LYS A 255 -9.78 -8.02 6.45
C LYS A 255 -8.63 -7.35 7.18
N THR A 256 -8.63 -7.44 8.51
CA THR A 256 -7.55 -6.86 9.33
C THR A 256 -6.24 -7.60 9.06
N ALA A 257 -6.24 -8.93 9.08
CA ALA A 257 -5.05 -9.73 8.81
C ALA A 257 -4.51 -9.51 7.39
N ILE A 258 -5.38 -9.50 6.38
CA ILE A 258 -4.98 -9.23 5.00
C ILE A 258 -4.42 -7.80 4.85
N CYS A 259 -5.06 -6.79 5.46
CA CYS A 259 -4.54 -5.43 5.42
C CYS A 259 -3.16 -5.32 6.08
N ILE A 260 -2.92 -6.02 7.20
CA ILE A 260 -1.61 -6.04 7.85
C ILE A 260 -0.56 -6.64 6.91
N VAL A 261 -0.86 -7.76 6.26
CA VAL A 261 0.06 -8.41 5.32
C VAL A 261 0.35 -7.52 4.10
N LEU A 262 -0.68 -6.91 3.49
CA LEU A 262 -0.49 -5.99 2.35
C LEU A 262 0.33 -4.76 2.74
N LEU A 263 0.09 -4.19 3.92
CA LEU A 263 0.86 -3.04 4.40
C LEU A 263 2.30 -3.41 4.75
N ALA A 264 2.54 -4.64 5.18
CA ALA A 264 3.88 -5.15 5.41
C ALA A 264 4.67 -5.31 4.12
N PHE A 265 4.05 -5.87 3.06
CA PHE A 265 4.68 -5.92 1.75
C PHE A 265 4.92 -4.52 1.18
N ALA A 266 3.94 -3.61 1.30
CA ALA A 266 4.14 -2.21 0.92
C ALA A 266 5.32 -1.56 1.64
N ALA A 267 5.48 -1.83 2.94
CA ALA A 267 6.59 -1.31 3.72
C ALA A 267 7.93 -1.93 3.29
N ARG A 268 7.95 -3.24 2.99
CA ARG A 268 9.12 -3.94 2.46
C ARG A 268 9.59 -3.33 1.14
N GLU A 269 8.68 -3.15 0.19
CA GLU A 269 9.07 -2.56 -1.10
C GLU A 269 9.46 -1.09 -0.95
N ALA A 270 8.89 -0.36 0.02
CA ALA A 270 9.20 1.07 0.20
C ALA A 270 10.53 1.34 0.93
N ASP A 271 11.12 0.33 1.55
CA ASP A 271 12.33 0.42 2.37
C ASP A 271 13.18 -0.83 2.06
N GLY A 272 14.11 -0.72 1.10
CA GLY A 272 15.07 -1.77 0.71
C GLY A 272 15.97 -2.31 1.84
N HIS A 273 15.78 -1.84 3.07
CA HIS A 273 16.55 -2.21 4.26
C HIS A 273 15.70 -2.53 5.51
N LEU A 274 14.48 -3.07 5.34
CA LEU A 274 13.74 -3.66 6.48
C LEU A 274 14.47 -4.82 7.17
N ALA A 275 15.57 -5.32 6.59
CA ALA A 275 16.50 -6.25 7.24
C ALA A 275 17.09 -5.71 8.57
N HIS A 276 17.08 -4.40 8.81
CA HIS A 276 17.71 -3.79 10.00
C HIS A 276 16.75 -3.24 11.06
N HIS A 277 15.43 -3.36 10.88
CA HIS A 277 14.44 -2.76 11.80
C HIS A 277 13.56 -3.80 12.51
N GLY A 278 14.11 -4.36 13.61
CA GLY A 278 13.40 -4.77 14.84
C GLY A 278 12.25 -5.79 14.79
N SER A 279 12.28 -6.74 15.73
CA SER A 279 11.24 -7.75 16.01
C SER A 279 9.78 -7.23 16.19
N LEU A 280 9.61 -5.92 16.40
CA LEU A 280 8.31 -5.26 16.63
C LEU A 280 7.45 -5.12 15.35
N VAL A 281 8.06 -5.01 14.16
CA VAL A 281 7.32 -4.97 12.88
C VAL A 281 6.90 -6.37 12.45
N PHE A 282 7.75 -7.37 12.72
CA PHE A 282 7.51 -8.76 12.34
C PHE A 282 6.41 -9.45 13.16
N ALA A 283 6.21 -9.08 14.43
CA ALA A 283 5.22 -9.74 15.27
C ALA A 283 3.76 -9.58 14.77
N PRO A 284 3.25 -8.38 14.42
CA PRO A 284 1.94 -8.23 13.81
C PRO A 284 1.79 -8.99 12.49
N ILE A 285 2.85 -9.04 11.68
CA ILE A 285 2.88 -9.74 10.39
C ILE A 285 2.79 -11.24 10.62
N ALA A 286 3.63 -11.79 11.50
CA ALA A 286 3.65 -13.21 11.84
C ALA A 286 2.30 -13.65 12.43
N VAL A 287 1.69 -12.84 13.30
CA VAL A 287 0.36 -13.13 13.85
C VAL A 287 -0.72 -13.09 12.77
N ALA A 288 -0.71 -12.09 11.88
CA ALA A 288 -1.67 -11.99 10.79
C ALA A 288 -1.50 -13.14 9.77
N GLY A 289 -0.26 -13.47 9.44
CA GLY A 289 0.11 -14.60 8.58
C GLY A 289 -0.29 -15.93 9.19
N ALA A 290 -0.01 -16.15 10.48
CA ALA A 290 -0.43 -17.36 11.19
C ALA A 290 -1.95 -17.47 11.32
N TRP A 291 -2.66 -16.35 11.54
CA TRP A 291 -4.12 -16.32 11.54
C TRP A 291 -4.67 -16.69 10.16
N LEU A 292 -4.10 -16.12 9.09
CA LEU A 292 -4.48 -16.43 7.71
C LEU A 292 -4.18 -17.88 7.38
N ALA A 293 -3.02 -18.40 7.77
CA ALA A 293 -2.61 -19.78 7.58
C ALA A 293 -3.55 -20.74 8.32
N ARG A 294 -3.84 -20.50 9.61
CA ARG A 294 -4.78 -21.32 10.39
C ARG A 294 -6.19 -21.33 9.80
N ARG A 295 -6.64 -20.19 9.26
CA ARG A 295 -7.94 -20.10 8.58
C ARG A 295 -7.91 -20.76 7.21
N ALA A 296 -6.82 -20.60 6.48
CA ALA A 296 -6.63 -21.14 5.15
C ALA A 296 -6.55 -22.66 5.22
N TRP A 297 -5.71 -23.23 6.09
CA TRP A 297 -5.64 -24.67 6.31
C TRP A 297 -4.56 -25.10 7.31
N SER A 298 -4.73 -26.28 7.94
CA SER A 298 -3.57 -27.05 8.42
C SER A 298 -2.74 -27.52 7.21
N ALA A 299 -1.41 -27.63 7.32
CA ALA A 299 -0.55 -27.98 6.16
C ALA A 299 -1.00 -29.24 5.40
N ARG A 300 -1.53 -30.25 6.11
CA ARG A 300 -2.06 -31.49 5.53
C ARG A 300 -3.32 -31.28 4.70
N ASP A 301 -4.17 -30.39 5.15
CA ASP A 301 -5.43 -30.12 4.49
C ASP A 301 -5.24 -29.17 3.29
N ALA A 302 -4.26 -28.25 3.35
CA ALA A 302 -3.84 -27.44 2.21
C ALA A 302 -3.34 -28.31 1.06
N LEU A 303 -2.50 -29.30 1.37
CA LEU A 303 -2.00 -30.28 0.39
C LEU A 303 -3.14 -31.12 -0.21
N ARG A 304 -4.09 -31.57 0.61
CA ARG A 304 -5.29 -32.28 0.13
C ARG A 304 -6.17 -31.41 -0.77
N ALA A 305 -6.38 -30.15 -0.41
CA ALA A 305 -7.16 -29.19 -1.19
C ALA A 305 -6.53 -28.87 -2.54
N TRP A 306 -5.20 -28.74 -2.57
CA TRP A 306 -4.44 -28.57 -3.80
C TRP A 306 -4.54 -29.80 -4.70
N TRP A 307 -4.41 -31.00 -4.14
CA TRP A 307 -4.61 -32.26 -4.88
C TRP A 307 -6.03 -32.36 -5.46
N GLN A 308 -7.03 -31.86 -4.73
CA GLN A 308 -8.42 -31.74 -5.18
C GLN A 308 -8.64 -30.60 -6.20
N ARG A 309 -7.59 -29.89 -6.63
CA ARG A 309 -7.64 -28.75 -7.55
C ARG A 309 -8.59 -27.64 -7.09
N ARG A 310 -8.64 -27.38 -5.78
CA ARG A 310 -9.42 -26.26 -5.25
C ARG A 310 -8.77 -24.93 -5.63
N PRO A 311 -9.53 -23.99 -6.24
CA PRO A 311 -8.96 -22.75 -6.76
C PRO A 311 -8.13 -21.95 -5.76
N GLU A 312 -8.66 -21.81 -4.55
CA GLU A 312 -8.04 -21.05 -3.47
C GLU A 312 -6.71 -21.66 -3.01
N ALA A 313 -6.60 -22.99 -2.97
CA ALA A 313 -5.39 -23.69 -2.56
C ALA A 313 -4.30 -23.55 -3.63
N THR A 314 -4.68 -23.64 -4.91
CA THR A 314 -3.75 -23.41 -6.03
C THR A 314 -3.21 -21.99 -6.00
N THR A 315 -4.06 -20.97 -5.86
CA THR A 315 -3.60 -19.57 -5.82
C THR A 315 -2.75 -19.26 -4.59
N LEU A 316 -3.06 -19.84 -3.42
CA LEU A 316 -2.25 -19.67 -2.22
C LEU A 316 -0.85 -20.29 -2.36
N LEU A 317 -0.76 -21.50 -2.91
CA LEU A 317 0.53 -22.14 -3.19
C LEU A 317 1.32 -21.37 -4.25
N THR A 318 0.65 -20.87 -5.28
CA THR A 318 1.25 -19.96 -6.27
C THR A 318 1.78 -18.69 -5.60
N PHE A 319 1.00 -18.06 -4.72
CA PHE A 319 1.42 -16.88 -3.97
C PHE A 319 2.66 -17.17 -3.09
N ALA A 320 2.66 -18.29 -2.35
CA ALA A 320 3.81 -18.70 -1.53
C ALA A 320 5.05 -19.01 -2.39
N ALA A 321 4.87 -19.65 -3.55
CA ALA A 321 5.96 -19.91 -4.48
C ALA A 321 6.54 -18.61 -5.04
N VAL A 322 5.70 -17.65 -5.43
CA VAL A 322 6.15 -16.34 -5.93
C VAL A 322 6.92 -15.58 -4.85
N ILE A 323 6.48 -15.60 -3.59
CA ILE A 323 7.26 -15.02 -2.47
C ILE A 323 8.63 -15.69 -2.36
N GLY A 324 8.67 -17.03 -2.36
CA GLY A 324 9.94 -17.76 -2.28
C GLY A 324 10.87 -17.42 -3.45
N THR A 325 10.33 -17.31 -4.65
CA THR A 325 11.08 -16.91 -5.85
C THR A 325 11.57 -15.47 -5.75
N ALA A 326 10.74 -14.51 -5.34
CA ALA A 326 11.12 -13.12 -5.18
C ALA A 326 12.24 -12.95 -4.14
N ILE A 327 12.14 -13.63 -2.99
CA ILE A 327 13.21 -13.63 -1.97
C ILE A 327 14.52 -14.18 -2.52
N VAL A 328 14.47 -15.24 -3.34
CA VAL A 328 15.69 -15.78 -3.96
C VAL A 328 16.25 -14.80 -4.98
N LEU A 329 15.40 -14.18 -5.80
CA LEU A 329 15.82 -13.22 -6.83
C LEU A 329 16.46 -11.97 -6.24
N ASP A 330 15.93 -11.44 -5.14
CA ASP A 330 16.47 -10.29 -4.39
C ASP A 330 17.94 -10.49 -3.95
N GLN A 331 18.34 -11.74 -3.67
CA GLN A 331 19.72 -12.04 -3.27
C GLN A 331 20.68 -12.21 -4.45
N VAL A 332 20.16 -12.36 -5.68
CA VAL A 332 20.97 -12.67 -6.87
C VAL A 332 21.81 -11.48 -7.36
N PRO A 333 21.30 -10.24 -7.49
CA PRO A 333 22.08 -9.09 -7.95
C PRO A 333 23.34 -8.83 -7.10
N ALA A 334 23.24 -8.99 -5.77
CA ALA A 334 24.37 -8.81 -4.86
C ALA A 334 25.46 -9.88 -5.06
N VAL A 335 25.06 -11.14 -5.23
CA VAL A 335 25.99 -12.24 -5.52
C VAL A 335 26.68 -12.05 -6.87
N LEU A 336 25.99 -11.49 -7.86
CA LEU A 336 26.54 -11.24 -9.18
C LEU A 336 27.49 -10.05 -9.22
N ALA A 337 27.19 -8.97 -8.48
CA ALA A 337 28.08 -7.83 -8.36
C ALA A 337 29.45 -8.21 -7.77
N ASP A 338 29.48 -9.18 -6.85
CA ASP A 338 30.72 -9.74 -6.27
C ASP A 338 31.51 -10.58 -7.29
N GLN A 339 30.83 -11.21 -8.26
CA GLN A 339 31.47 -11.93 -9.37
C GLN A 339 31.90 -11.02 -10.53
N ASP A 340 31.23 -9.89 -10.75
CA ASP A 340 31.61 -8.89 -11.75
C ASP A 340 32.98 -8.26 -11.43
N ALA A 341 33.34 -8.15 -10.15
CA ALA A 341 34.68 -7.78 -9.69
C ALA A 341 35.78 -8.76 -10.17
N LEU A 342 35.40 -9.95 -10.64
CA LEU A 342 36.30 -11.02 -11.12
C LEU A 342 36.28 -11.21 -12.64
N GLY A 343 35.63 -10.34 -13.42
CA GLY A 343 35.96 -10.08 -14.82
C GLY A 343 35.39 -11.02 -15.91
N GLY A 344 34.10 -11.37 -15.88
CA GLY A 344 33.52 -12.22 -16.95
C GLY A 344 32.06 -11.92 -17.36
N ARG A 345 31.86 -11.64 -18.66
CA ARG A 345 30.58 -11.49 -19.44
C ARG A 345 29.83 -10.15 -19.27
N PRO A 346 29.00 -9.74 -20.26
CA PRO A 346 28.30 -8.45 -20.20
C PRO A 346 27.21 -8.50 -19.12
N ALA A 347 27.59 -8.07 -17.92
CA ALA A 347 26.80 -8.07 -16.70
C ALA A 347 25.42 -7.37 -16.82
N GLY A 348 25.28 -6.46 -17.78
CA GLY A 348 24.07 -5.67 -18.00
C GLY A 348 22.83 -6.53 -18.28
N LEU A 349 22.81 -7.32 -19.36
CA LEU A 349 21.59 -8.04 -19.76
C LEU A 349 21.10 -9.02 -18.68
N TYR A 350 22.02 -9.74 -18.05
CA TYR A 350 21.67 -10.73 -17.03
C TYR A 350 21.15 -10.08 -15.75
N ARG A 351 21.80 -9.02 -15.27
CA ARG A 351 21.33 -8.21 -14.13
C ARG A 351 19.94 -7.61 -14.39
N TYR A 352 19.72 -7.06 -15.58
CA TYR A 352 18.41 -6.51 -15.96
C TYR A 352 17.32 -7.58 -16.03
N LEU A 353 17.66 -8.78 -16.51
CA LEU A 353 16.71 -9.88 -16.56
C LEU A 353 16.30 -10.31 -15.14
N VAL A 354 17.25 -10.41 -14.21
CA VAL A 354 16.96 -10.70 -12.80
C VAL A 354 16.06 -9.62 -12.19
N LEU A 355 16.41 -8.34 -12.33
CA LEU A 355 15.61 -7.22 -11.82
C LEU A 355 14.19 -7.19 -12.44
N SER A 356 14.08 -7.48 -13.73
CA SER A 356 12.77 -7.56 -14.40
C SER A 356 11.89 -8.66 -13.82
N PHE A 357 12.48 -9.82 -13.49
CA PHE A 357 11.74 -10.92 -12.87
C PHE A 357 11.36 -10.61 -11.42
N GLU A 358 12.26 -10.00 -10.66
CA GLU A 358 12.02 -9.57 -9.29
C GLU A 358 10.84 -8.59 -9.21
N GLU A 359 10.98 -7.43 -9.83
CA GLU A 359 10.00 -6.34 -9.80
C GLU A 359 8.62 -6.76 -10.34
N VAL A 360 8.60 -7.50 -11.45
CA VAL A 360 7.34 -7.91 -12.08
C VAL A 360 6.66 -9.04 -11.30
N LEU A 361 7.41 -9.98 -10.71
CA LEU A 361 6.80 -11.02 -9.87
C LEU A 361 6.25 -10.44 -8.56
N GLU A 362 6.91 -9.44 -7.98
CA GLU A 362 6.41 -8.72 -6.82
C GLU A 362 5.12 -7.96 -7.12
N LEU A 363 4.99 -7.38 -8.31
CA LEU A 363 3.73 -6.79 -8.79
C LEU A 363 2.58 -7.81 -8.88
N ALA A 364 2.88 -9.11 -9.07
CA ALA A 364 1.88 -10.16 -9.12
C ALA A 364 1.29 -10.52 -7.74
N LEU A 365 2.06 -10.34 -6.65
CA LEU A 365 1.66 -10.69 -5.28
C LEU A 365 0.37 -9.99 -4.80
N PRO A 366 0.19 -8.65 -4.91
CA PRO A 366 -1.07 -8.01 -4.50
C PRO A 366 -2.25 -8.50 -5.32
N VAL A 367 -2.04 -8.81 -6.61
CA VAL A 367 -3.07 -9.32 -7.52
C VAL A 367 -3.47 -10.75 -7.13
N LEU A 368 -2.51 -11.63 -6.84
CA LEU A 368 -2.74 -12.99 -6.35
C LEU A 368 -3.45 -13.00 -4.99
N ALA A 369 -3.09 -12.09 -4.09
CA ALA A 369 -3.77 -11.95 -2.80
C ALA A 369 -5.26 -11.58 -3.00
N LEU A 370 -5.55 -10.60 -3.86
CA LEU A 370 -6.92 -10.22 -4.22
C LEU A 370 -7.68 -11.35 -4.91
N LEU A 371 -7.01 -12.11 -5.79
CA LEU A 371 -7.56 -13.26 -6.50
C LEU A 371 -7.94 -14.39 -5.53
N GLY A 372 -7.06 -14.73 -4.58
CA GLY A 372 -7.33 -15.74 -3.56
C GLY A 372 -8.57 -15.40 -2.72
N ILE A 373 -8.74 -14.12 -2.36
CA ILE A 373 -9.93 -13.64 -1.65
C ILE A 373 -11.20 -13.83 -2.48
N VAL A 374 -11.13 -13.48 -3.77
CA VAL A 374 -12.19 -13.65 -4.75
C VAL A 374 -12.59 -15.12 -4.91
N GLN A 375 -11.60 -16.02 -4.97
CA GLN A 375 -11.81 -17.46 -5.07
C GLN A 375 -12.43 -18.05 -3.80
N VAL A 376 -11.98 -17.65 -2.61
CA VAL A 376 -12.61 -18.07 -1.34
C VAL A 376 -14.07 -17.62 -1.27
N ARG A 377 -14.37 -16.40 -1.76
CA ARG A 377 -15.74 -15.86 -1.79
C ARG A 377 -16.70 -16.67 -2.67
N TRP A 378 -16.26 -17.11 -3.84
CA TRP A 378 -17.13 -17.76 -4.83
C TRP A 378 -16.97 -19.29 -4.91
N GLY A 379 -15.85 -19.84 -4.41
CA GLY A 379 -15.57 -21.28 -4.37
C GLY A 379 -16.47 -22.04 -3.39
N TRP A 380 -16.90 -21.40 -2.29
CA TRP A 380 -17.80 -22.02 -1.31
C TRP A 380 -19.16 -22.45 -1.91
N ASN A 381 -19.65 -21.73 -2.92
CA ASN A 381 -20.93 -22.05 -3.56
C ASN A 381 -20.89 -23.33 -4.43
N ARG A 382 -19.72 -23.91 -4.71
CA ARG A 382 -19.64 -25.19 -5.43
C ARG A 382 -19.87 -26.40 -4.52
N GLY A 383 -19.47 -26.31 -3.24
CA GLY A 383 -19.70 -27.38 -2.26
C GLY A 383 -21.17 -27.51 -1.83
N ALA A 384 -21.83 -26.38 -1.57
CA ALA A 384 -23.23 -26.36 -1.14
C ALA A 384 -24.22 -26.81 -2.25
N ASN A 385 -23.95 -26.42 -3.51
CA ASN A 385 -24.80 -26.82 -4.64
C ASN A 385 -24.55 -28.26 -5.13
N GLY A 386 -23.37 -28.82 -4.88
CA GLY A 386 -23.07 -30.24 -5.15
C GLY A 386 -23.73 -31.17 -4.14
N ALA A 387 -23.68 -30.82 -2.86
CA ALA A 387 -24.32 -31.58 -1.79
C ALA A 387 -25.86 -31.54 -1.91
N GLY A 388 -26.46 -30.38 -2.18
CA GLY A 388 -27.92 -30.26 -2.34
C GLY A 388 -28.50 -30.93 -3.59
N ARG A 389 -27.70 -31.06 -4.67
CA ARG A 389 -28.08 -31.84 -5.86
C ARG A 389 -27.98 -33.34 -5.63
N SER A 390 -26.98 -33.82 -4.89
CA SER A 390 -26.88 -35.25 -4.57
C SER A 390 -27.96 -35.70 -3.59
N THR A 391 -28.35 -34.86 -2.63
CA THR A 391 -29.47 -35.19 -1.71
C THR A 391 -30.82 -35.16 -2.42
N ARG A 392 -31.10 -34.19 -3.29
CA ARG A 392 -32.35 -34.19 -4.08
C ARG A 392 -32.43 -35.33 -5.08
N ALA A 393 -31.32 -35.70 -5.73
CA ALA A 393 -31.29 -36.84 -6.62
C ALA A 393 -31.50 -38.17 -5.86
N ALA A 394 -30.85 -38.34 -4.71
CA ALA A 394 -31.02 -39.52 -3.86
C ALA A 394 -32.42 -39.65 -3.25
N LEU A 395 -33.06 -38.52 -2.89
CA LEU A 395 -34.44 -38.50 -2.41
C LEU A 395 -35.47 -38.74 -3.53
N SER A 396 -35.21 -38.26 -4.76
CA SER A 396 -36.08 -38.56 -5.91
C SER A 396 -36.00 -40.02 -6.37
N ALA A 397 -34.81 -40.64 -6.25
CA ALA A 397 -34.62 -42.05 -6.59
C ALA A 397 -35.25 -43.02 -5.59
N ARG A 398 -35.42 -42.59 -4.32
CA ARG A 398 -36.12 -43.38 -3.27
C ARG A 398 -37.63 -43.18 -3.24
N ALA A 399 -38.15 -42.15 -3.89
CA ALA A 399 -39.60 -41.88 -3.97
C ALA A 399 -40.22 -42.46 -5.26
N GLY A 400 -39.41 -43.00 -6.17
CA GLY A 400 -39.82 -43.63 -7.43
C GLY A 400 -39.58 -45.14 -7.50
N SER A 401 -39.26 -45.78 -6.36
CA SER A 401 -39.18 -47.22 -6.15
C SER A 401 -40.13 -47.61 -5.04
#